data_AF-A0A9D2CSG4-F1
#
_entry.id   AF-A0A9D2CSG4-F1
#
_cell.length_a   1.000
_cell.length_b   1.000
_cell.length_c   1.000
_cell.angle_alpha   90.00
_cell.angle_beta   90.00
_cell.angle_gamma   90.00
#
_symmetry.space_group_name_H-M   'P 1'
#
loop_
_entity.id
_entity.type
_entity.pdbx_description
1 polymer ?
#
loop_
_entity_poly.entity_id
_entity_poly.type
_entity_poly.pdbx_seq_one_letter_code
_entity_poly.pdbx_strand_id
1 'polypeptide(L)'
;MIQDKKIALLIDAENITSKYGAIIFREVAKYGTATYRRIYGDFVNSRNINWTQADFSKFSLTPVQQYSYTVGKNSSDITMVIDAMDILYSGNVDMFCIVTSDSDYTKLVTRLREAGLSIIGMGETKTPRALKAACEKFIPLDSIYRTENGEKNKNVRPDKSVKAGDKESDNPPVSTSDG
;
A
#
# COMPACT_ATOMS: atom_id res chain seq x y z
N MET A 1 3.80 -30.24 4.23
CA MET A 1 2.69 -29.46 4.80
C MET A 1 2.85 -28.04 4.27
N ILE A 2 1.84 -27.49 3.60
CA ILE A 2 1.88 -26.07 3.22
C ILE A 2 1.69 -25.31 4.52
N GLN A 3 2.75 -24.65 4.99
CA GLN A 3 2.68 -23.86 6.22
C GLN A 3 1.83 -22.62 5.92
N ASP A 4 0.69 -22.54 6.59
CA ASP A 4 -0.25 -21.44 6.39
C ASP A 4 0.37 -20.16 6.97
N LYS A 5 0.82 -19.25 6.09
CA LYS A 5 1.59 -18.07 6.49
C LYS A 5 0.76 -17.17 7.40
N LYS A 6 1.36 -16.65 8.47
CA LYS A 6 0.73 -15.69 9.37
C LYS A 6 0.92 -14.28 8.84
N ILE A 7 -0.18 -13.57 8.63
CA ILE A 7 -0.19 -12.24 8.02
C ILE A 7 -0.60 -11.18 9.05
N ALA A 8 0.12 -10.07 9.08
CA ALA A 8 -0.33 -8.83 9.71
C ALA A 8 -1.04 -7.94 8.68
N LEU A 9 -2.38 -7.86 8.76
CA LEU A 9 -3.19 -6.97 7.95
C LEU A 9 -3.39 -5.63 8.66
N LEU A 10 -2.81 -4.58 8.10
CA LEU A 10 -2.86 -3.22 8.62
C LEU A 10 -3.54 -2.30 7.59
N ILE A 11 -4.67 -1.70 7.98
CA ILE A 11 -5.50 -0.87 7.09
C ILE A 11 -5.48 0.58 7.55
N ASP A 12 -5.14 1.46 6.63
CA ASP A 12 -5.26 2.90 6.79
C ASP A 12 -6.68 3.35 6.41
N ALA A 13 -7.49 3.68 7.41
CA ALA A 13 -8.91 4.00 7.23
C ALA A 13 -9.17 5.37 6.59
N GLU A 14 -8.16 6.26 6.62
CA GLU A 14 -8.26 7.61 6.07
C GLU A 14 -7.98 7.60 4.56
N ASN A 15 -7.12 6.70 4.10
CA ASN A 15 -6.81 6.54 2.68
C ASN A 15 -7.67 5.49 1.97
N ILE A 16 -8.26 4.53 2.69
CA ILE A 16 -8.97 3.38 2.10
C ILE A 16 -10.41 3.35 2.61
N THR A 17 -11.37 3.13 1.71
CA THR A 17 -12.80 3.08 2.03
C THR A 17 -13.31 1.65 2.27
N SER A 18 -14.33 1.49 3.11
CA SER A 18 -14.89 0.17 3.50
C SER A 18 -15.45 -0.64 2.34
N LYS A 19 -15.81 0.00 1.21
CA LYS A 19 -16.27 -0.68 -0.01
C LYS A 19 -15.25 -1.71 -0.53
N TYR A 20 -13.97 -1.54 -0.22
CA TYR A 20 -12.92 -2.48 -0.58
C TYR A 20 -12.71 -3.62 0.43
N GLY A 21 -13.38 -3.60 1.59
CA GLY A 21 -13.18 -4.56 2.68
C GLY A 21 -13.29 -6.02 2.22
N ALA A 22 -14.35 -6.37 1.48
CA ALA A 22 -14.51 -7.74 0.97
C ALA A 22 -13.36 -8.17 0.03
N ILE A 23 -12.90 -7.26 -0.82
CA ILE A 23 -11.77 -7.49 -1.74
C ILE A 23 -10.48 -7.68 -0.94
N ILE A 24 -10.18 -6.79 0.00
CA ILE A 24 -8.98 -6.86 0.85
C ILE A 24 -8.87 -8.24 1.51
N PHE A 25 -9.92 -8.68 2.21
CA PHE A 25 -9.88 -9.94 2.95
C PHE A 25 -9.79 -11.16 2.04
N ARG A 26 -10.50 -11.15 0.91
CA ARG A 26 -10.43 -12.22 -0.09
C ARG A 26 -9.04 -12.31 -0.72
N GLU A 27 -8.40 -11.17 -0.99
CA GLU A 27 -7.05 -11.16 -1.54
C GLU A 27 -6.02 -11.62 -0.50
N VAL A 28 -6.12 -11.18 0.76
CA VAL A 28 -5.23 -11.63 1.85
C VAL A 28 -5.31 -13.15 2.05
N ALA A 29 -6.52 -13.72 2.01
CA ALA A 29 -6.75 -15.16 2.22
C ALA A 29 -6.04 -16.06 1.19
N LYS A 30 -5.61 -15.52 0.04
CA LYS A 30 -4.83 -16.27 -0.97
C LYS A 30 -3.38 -16.53 -0.54
N TYR A 31 -2.87 -15.78 0.44
CA TYR A 31 -1.47 -15.82 0.85
C TYR A 31 -1.26 -16.45 2.22
N GLY A 32 -2.32 -16.56 3.03
CA GLY A 32 -2.28 -17.14 4.36
C GLY A 32 -3.37 -16.58 5.27
N THR A 33 -3.18 -16.76 6.58
CA THR A 33 -4.16 -16.39 7.61
C THR A 33 -3.80 -15.04 8.24
N ALA A 34 -4.72 -14.07 8.15
CA ALA A 34 -4.60 -12.77 8.83
C ALA A 34 -4.77 -12.92 10.35
N THR A 35 -3.64 -12.96 11.06
CA THR A 35 -3.57 -13.12 12.52
C THR A 35 -3.68 -11.78 13.25
N TYR A 36 -3.14 -10.71 12.66
CA TYR A 36 -3.44 -9.34 13.05
C TYR A 36 -4.37 -8.73 12.00
N ARG A 37 -5.42 -8.06 12.46
CA ARG A 37 -6.43 -7.39 11.63
C ARG A 37 -6.70 -6.03 12.24
N ARG A 38 -5.85 -5.05 11.95
CA ARG A 38 -5.93 -3.71 12.54
C ARG A 38 -6.32 -2.68 11.50
N ILE A 39 -7.15 -1.73 11.92
CA ILE A 39 -7.55 -0.59 11.10
C ILE A 39 -7.33 0.70 11.90
N TYR A 40 -6.65 1.67 11.30
CA TYR A 40 -6.14 2.86 11.98
C TYR A 40 -6.84 4.12 11.46
N GLY A 41 -7.26 5.00 12.37
CA GLY A 41 -7.85 6.30 12.02
C GLY A 41 -8.61 6.95 13.16
N ASP A 42 -9.08 8.18 12.93
CA ASP A 42 -10.01 8.86 13.84
C ASP A 42 -11.47 8.57 13.47
N PHE A 43 -12.03 7.46 13.98
CA PHE A 43 -13.39 7.01 13.67
C PHE A 43 -14.50 7.87 14.30
N VAL A 44 -14.15 8.86 15.13
CA VAL A 44 -15.10 9.73 15.82
C VAL A 44 -15.21 11.09 15.14
N ASN A 45 -14.07 11.69 14.78
CA ASN A 45 -14.04 13.08 14.27
C ASN A 45 -13.72 13.19 12.78
N SER A 46 -13.25 12.12 12.13
CA SER A 46 -12.88 12.20 10.71
C SER A 46 -14.09 12.06 9.80
N ARG A 47 -14.45 13.17 9.13
CA ARG A 47 -15.51 13.18 8.11
C ARG A 47 -15.21 12.33 6.88
N ASN A 48 -13.96 11.93 6.69
CA ASN A 48 -13.50 11.22 5.48
C ASN A 48 -13.37 9.70 5.70
N ILE A 49 -13.47 9.22 6.94
CA ILE A 49 -13.43 7.79 7.23
C ILE A 49 -14.79 7.18 6.96
N ASN A 50 -14.83 6.25 6.01
CA ASN A 50 -16.04 5.55 5.60
C ASN A 50 -16.07 4.12 6.16
N TRP A 51 -15.69 3.94 7.43
CA TRP A 51 -15.69 2.65 8.11
C TRP A 51 -16.58 2.69 9.35
N THR A 52 -17.46 1.69 9.50
CA THR A 52 -18.44 1.64 10.59
C THR A 52 -18.15 0.50 11.56
N GLN A 53 -18.79 0.52 12.74
CA GLN A 53 -18.74 -0.61 13.67
C GLN A 53 -19.26 -1.93 13.06
N ALA A 54 -20.23 -1.83 12.14
CA ALA A 54 -20.72 -3.00 11.41
C ALA A 54 -19.63 -3.61 10.52
N ASP A 55 -18.82 -2.78 9.85
CA ASP A 55 -17.68 -3.24 9.06
C ASP A 55 -16.62 -3.90 9.94
N PHE A 56 -16.31 -3.32 11.11
CA PHE A 56 -15.35 -3.91 12.03
C PHE A 56 -15.77 -5.30 12.48
N SER A 57 -17.05 -5.45 12.83
CA SER A 57 -17.63 -6.73 13.25
C SER A 57 -17.63 -7.74 12.10
N LYS A 58 -18.06 -7.31 10.91
CA LYS A 58 -18.12 -8.14 9.70
C LYS A 58 -16.77 -8.73 9.31
N PHE A 59 -15.71 -7.95 9.44
CA PHE A 59 -14.36 -8.34 9.01
C PHE A 59 -13.45 -8.76 10.19
N SER A 60 -13.98 -8.76 11.42
CA SER A 60 -13.22 -8.97 12.65
C SER A 60 -11.98 -8.06 12.73
N LEU A 61 -12.16 -6.79 12.36
CA LEU A 61 -11.13 -5.76 12.47
C LEU A 61 -11.08 -5.24 13.91
N THR A 62 -9.88 -5.05 14.42
CA THR A 62 -9.61 -4.31 15.65
C THR A 62 -9.36 -2.85 15.29
N PRO A 63 -10.29 -1.93 15.58
CA PRO A 63 -10.06 -0.51 15.34
C PRO A 63 -9.03 0.04 16.34
N VAL A 64 -8.02 0.72 15.81
CA VAL A 64 -7.03 1.48 16.58
C VAL A 64 -7.40 2.96 16.43
N GLN A 65 -8.25 3.43 17.34
CA GLN A 65 -8.74 4.81 17.38
C GLN A 65 -7.59 5.76 17.73
N GLN A 66 -7.41 6.79 16.91
CA GLN A 66 -6.46 7.88 17.18
C GLN A 66 -7.19 9.22 17.16
N TYR A 67 -7.20 9.92 18.29
CA TYR A 67 -7.82 11.24 18.39
C TYR A 67 -6.92 12.30 17.78
N SER A 68 -7.40 12.95 16.73
CA SER A 68 -6.68 14.09 16.15
C SER A 68 -6.95 15.36 16.97
N TYR A 69 -6.05 15.70 17.90
CA TYR A 69 -6.14 16.94 18.69
C TYR A 69 -5.95 18.22 17.86
N THR A 70 -5.40 18.09 16.66
CA THR A 70 -5.24 19.17 15.67
C THR A 70 -5.48 18.59 14.28
N VAL A 71 -6.32 19.25 13.48
CA VAL A 71 -6.68 18.81 12.13
C VAL A 71 -5.43 18.72 11.23
N GLY A 72 -5.25 17.58 10.56
CA GLY A 72 -4.20 17.39 9.56
C GLY A 72 -2.85 16.87 10.07
N LYS A 73 -2.77 16.30 11.29
CA LYS A 73 -1.57 15.60 11.76
C LYS A 73 -1.62 14.11 11.43
N ASN A 74 -0.48 13.61 10.96
CA ASN A 74 -0.12 12.22 10.69
C ASN A 74 -0.08 11.41 12.03
N SER A 75 -1.19 11.33 12.75
CA SER A 75 -1.27 10.64 14.05
C SER A 75 -1.65 9.17 13.88
N SER A 76 -2.57 8.90 12.96
CA SER A 76 -2.94 7.59 12.46
C SER A 76 -1.73 6.86 11.86
N ASP A 77 -0.98 7.51 10.96
CA ASP A 77 0.15 6.83 10.29
C ASP A 77 1.32 6.57 11.24
N ILE A 78 1.67 7.51 12.12
CA ILE A 78 2.68 7.26 13.18
C ILE A 78 2.28 6.07 14.05
N THR A 79 1.02 5.99 14.48
CA THR A 79 0.52 4.86 15.29
C THR A 79 0.65 3.55 14.53
N MET A 80 0.21 3.52 13.26
CA MET A 80 0.29 2.33 12.43
C MET A 80 1.74 1.88 12.19
N VAL A 81 2.67 2.82 12.03
CA VAL A 81 4.11 2.54 11.91
C VAL A 81 4.66 1.94 13.20
N ILE A 82 4.33 2.48 14.37
CA ILE A 82 4.76 1.94 15.67
C ILE A 82 4.25 0.51 15.84
N ASP A 83 2.94 0.29 15.64
CA ASP A 83 2.33 -1.02 15.75
C ASP A 83 2.94 -2.03 14.76
N ALA A 84 3.24 -1.61 13.53
CA ALA A 84 3.88 -2.46 12.55
C ALA A 84 5.28 -2.89 12.99
N MET A 85 6.07 -1.99 13.59
CA MET A 85 7.39 -2.33 14.13
C MET A 85 7.29 -3.26 15.33
N ASP A 86 6.35 -3.04 16.24
CA ASP A 86 6.12 -3.93 17.38
C ASP A 86 5.73 -5.34 16.93
N ILE A 87 4.84 -5.44 15.92
CA ILE A 87 4.47 -6.72 15.32
C ILE A 87 5.69 -7.39 14.67
N LEU A 88 6.50 -6.63 13.92
CA LEU A 88 7.73 -7.13 13.30
C LEU A 88 8.64 -7.77 14.36
N TYR A 89 8.91 -7.05 15.45
CA TYR A 89 9.82 -7.51 16.50
C TYR A 89 9.23 -8.59 17.41
N SER A 90 7.91 -8.81 17.38
CA SER A 90 7.28 -9.94 18.06
C SER A 90 7.65 -11.30 17.45
N GLY A 91 8.12 -11.33 16.20
CA GLY A 91 8.50 -12.57 15.50
C GLY A 91 7.35 -13.52 15.16
N ASN A 92 6.10 -13.06 15.26
CA ASN A 92 4.91 -13.91 15.13
C ASN A 92 4.26 -13.92 13.74
N VAL A 93 4.84 -13.21 12.77
CA VAL A 93 4.27 -13.06 11.42
C VAL A 93 5.31 -13.33 10.34
N ASP A 94 4.86 -13.90 9.23
CA ASP A 94 5.69 -14.22 8.06
C ASP A 94 5.57 -13.14 6.97
N MET A 95 4.50 -12.34 7.02
CA MET A 95 4.12 -11.41 5.98
C MET A 95 3.33 -10.22 6.53
N PHE A 96 3.53 -9.05 5.92
CA PHE A 96 2.66 -7.88 6.13
C PHE A 96 1.80 -7.62 4.91
N CYS A 97 0.55 -7.26 5.17
CA CYS A 97 -0.36 -6.66 4.19
C CYS A 97 -0.63 -5.21 4.61
N ILE A 98 -0.02 -4.26 3.90
CA ILE A 98 -0.17 -2.82 4.15
C ILE A 98 -1.21 -2.28 3.16
N VAL A 99 -2.33 -1.79 3.69
CA VAL A 99 -3.47 -1.34 2.88
C VAL A 99 -3.59 0.17 2.97
N THR A 100 -2.98 0.88 2.01
CA THR A 100 -2.93 2.35 1.92
C THR A 100 -2.63 2.80 0.48
N SER A 101 -2.96 4.05 0.18
CA SER A 101 -2.55 4.76 -1.04
C SER A 101 -1.55 5.89 -0.79
N ASP A 102 -1.11 6.07 0.45
CA ASP A 102 -0.17 7.11 0.87
C ASP A 102 1.29 6.66 0.72
N SER A 103 2.10 7.44 0.02
CA SER A 103 3.52 7.18 -0.16
C SER A 103 4.37 7.29 1.11
N ASP A 104 3.88 7.91 2.18
CA ASP A 104 4.65 8.09 3.41
C ASP A 104 4.99 6.73 4.07
N TYR A 105 4.20 5.68 3.80
CA TYR A 105 4.48 4.31 4.22
C TYR A 105 5.62 3.61 3.47
N THR A 106 6.20 4.22 2.43
CA THR A 106 7.26 3.59 1.61
C THR A 106 8.46 3.16 2.47
N LYS A 107 8.87 3.98 3.44
CA LYS A 107 9.99 3.63 4.34
C LYS A 107 9.67 2.45 5.26
N LEU A 108 8.44 2.38 5.78
CA LEU A 108 7.97 1.24 6.57
C LEU A 108 8.05 -0.04 5.74
N VAL A 109 7.49 -0.03 4.53
CA VAL A 109 7.51 -1.18 3.62
C VAL A 109 8.93 -1.65 3.33
N THR A 110 9.83 -0.72 2.98
CA THR A 110 11.25 -1.06 2.75
C THR A 110 11.88 -1.68 3.99
N ARG A 111 11.64 -1.12 5.18
CA ARG A 111 12.23 -1.61 6.43
C ARG A 111 11.73 -3.01 6.82
N LEU A 112 10.44 -3.30 6.60
CA LEU A 112 9.86 -4.63 6.82
C LEU A 112 10.45 -5.67 5.84
N ARG A 113 10.64 -5.28 4.58
CA ARG A 113 11.29 -6.12 3.56
C ARG A 113 12.76 -6.38 3.88
N GLU A 114 13.50 -5.38 4.34
CA GLU A 114 14.89 -5.52 4.81
C GLU A 114 15.00 -6.46 6.03
N ALA A 115 13.93 -6.59 6.82
CA ALA A 115 13.86 -7.56 7.90
C ALA A 115 13.53 -8.99 7.42
N GLY A 116 13.38 -9.20 6.11
CA GLY A 116 13.15 -10.52 5.50
C GLY A 116 11.69 -10.96 5.41
N LEU A 117 10.72 -10.08 5.72
CA LEU A 117 9.31 -10.40 5.61
C LEU A 117 8.76 -10.11 4.20
N SER A 118 7.86 -10.96 3.72
CA SER A 118 7.12 -10.70 2.48
C SER A 118 6.13 -9.55 2.68
N ILE A 119 6.02 -8.64 1.69
CA ILE A 119 5.14 -7.47 1.77
C ILE A 119 4.15 -7.43 0.61
N ILE A 120 2.87 -7.44 0.95
CA ILE A 120 1.77 -7.15 0.03
C ILE A 120 1.28 -5.73 0.30
N GLY A 121 1.34 -4.88 -0.71
CA GLY A 121 0.65 -3.60 -0.73
C GLY A 121 -0.74 -3.75 -1.35
N MET A 122 -1.74 -3.10 -0.77
CA MET A 122 -3.06 -2.94 -1.40
C MET A 122 -3.45 -1.47 -1.36
N GLY A 123 -3.97 -0.95 -2.46
CA GLY A 123 -4.40 0.44 -2.54
C GLY A 123 -5.06 0.75 -3.86
N GLU A 124 -5.45 2.01 -4.07
CA GLU A 124 -6.01 2.45 -5.34
C GLU A 124 -4.94 2.52 -6.45
N THR A 125 -5.37 2.49 -7.71
CA THR A 125 -4.51 2.55 -8.89
C THR A 125 -3.70 3.85 -8.92
N LYS A 126 -4.20 4.94 -8.31
CA LYS A 126 -3.50 6.23 -8.17
C LYS A 126 -2.28 6.18 -7.23
N THR A 127 -2.11 5.11 -6.45
CA THR A 127 -1.02 4.99 -5.47
C THR A 127 0.34 5.26 -6.13
N PRO A 128 1.21 6.08 -5.52
CA PRO A 128 2.50 6.45 -6.11
C PRO A 128 3.39 5.25 -6.44
N ARG A 129 4.20 5.40 -7.50
CA ARG A 129 5.12 4.34 -7.96
C ARG A 129 6.13 3.93 -6.89
N ALA A 130 6.55 4.85 -6.03
CA ALA A 130 7.50 4.60 -4.95
C ALA A 130 6.98 3.51 -3.99
N LEU A 131 5.75 3.64 -3.49
CA LEU A 131 5.15 2.64 -2.60
C LEU A 131 4.95 1.31 -3.33
N LYS A 132 4.42 1.34 -4.56
CA LYS A 132 4.22 0.13 -5.38
C LYS A 132 5.51 -0.66 -5.58
N ALA A 133 6.63 0.02 -5.82
CA ALA A 133 7.93 -0.60 -6.06
C ALA A 133 8.63 -1.10 -4.79
N ALA A 134 8.26 -0.56 -3.62
CA ALA A 134 8.77 -1.03 -2.34
C ALA A 134 8.15 -2.38 -1.94
N CYS A 135 6.88 -2.61 -2.30
CA CYS A 135 6.18 -3.87 -2.06
C CYS A 135 6.71 -5.01 -2.94
N GLU A 136 6.65 -6.25 -2.44
CA GLU A 136 6.91 -7.44 -3.26
C GLU A 136 5.78 -7.64 -4.28
N LYS A 137 4.54 -7.37 -3.84
CA LYS A 137 3.36 -7.37 -4.69
C LYS A 137 2.44 -6.20 -4.36
N PHE A 138 1.84 -5.59 -5.38
CA PHE A 138 0.84 -4.54 -5.21
C PHE A 138 -0.49 -4.93 -5.85
N ILE A 139 -1.59 -4.76 -5.12
CA ILE A 139 -2.94 -5.14 -5.55
C ILE A 139 -3.82 -3.88 -5.68
N PRO A 140 -4.28 -3.52 -6.90
CA PRO A 140 -5.11 -2.34 -7.14
C PRO A 140 -6.59 -2.61 -6.80
N LEU A 141 -7.04 -2.13 -5.64
CA LEU A 141 -8.37 -2.40 -5.09
C LEU A 141 -9.50 -1.80 -5.95
N ASP A 142 -9.32 -0.57 -6.42
CA ASP A 142 -10.29 0.12 -7.27
C ASP A 142 -10.47 -0.55 -8.63
N SER A 143 -9.39 -1.12 -9.19
CA SER A 143 -9.46 -1.86 -10.45
C SER A 143 -10.29 -3.13 -10.29
N ILE A 144 -10.04 -3.91 -9.23
CA ILE A 144 -10.81 -5.14 -8.95
C ILE A 144 -12.28 -4.79 -8.70
N TYR A 145 -12.53 -3.77 -7.90
CA TYR A 145 -13.88 -3.31 -7.59
C TYR A 145 -14.65 -2.89 -8.86
N ARG A 146 -14.03 -2.13 -9.77
CA ARG A 146 -14.67 -1.75 -11.05
C ARG A 146 -15.00 -2.97 -11.90
N THR A 147 -14.08 -3.94 -11.98
CA THR A 147 -14.29 -5.18 -12.74
C THR A 147 -15.45 -5.99 -12.18
N GLU A 148 -15.55 -6.13 -10.85
CA GLU A 148 -16.65 -6.87 -10.19
C GLU A 148 -18.01 -6.20 -10.37
N ASN A 149 -18.05 -4.86 -10.48
CA ASN A 149 -19.28 -4.09 -10.66
C ASN A 149 -19.60 -3.79 -12.13
N GLY A 150 -18.89 -4.38 -13.10
CA GLY A 150 -19.16 -4.22 -14.53
C GLY A 150 -18.85 -2.84 -15.10
N GLU A 151 -18.08 -2.00 -14.38
CA GLU A 151 -17.70 -0.67 -14.83
C GLU A 151 -16.50 -0.73 -15.79
N LYS A 152 -16.73 -0.42 -17.08
CA LYS A 152 -15.65 -0.35 -18.09
C LYS A 152 -14.70 0.83 -17.81
N ASN A 153 -13.40 0.54 -17.88
CA ASN A 153 -12.29 1.46 -17.59
C ASN A 153 -12.33 2.70 -18.52
N LYS A 154 -12.64 3.89 -17.99
CA LYS A 154 -12.59 5.16 -18.76
C LYS A 154 -11.29 5.96 -18.62
N ASN A 155 -10.32 5.53 -17.83
CA ASN A 155 -9.07 6.29 -17.69
C ASN A 155 -7.85 5.37 -17.48
N VAL A 156 -7.23 4.97 -18.58
CA VAL A 156 -5.79 4.69 -18.61
C VAL A 156 -5.21 5.68 -19.63
N ARG A 157 -4.75 6.84 -19.16
CA ARG A 157 -3.79 7.62 -19.95
C ARG A 157 -2.48 6.84 -19.88
N PRO A 158 -1.89 6.43 -21.01
CA PRO A 158 -0.60 5.76 -21.00
C PRO A 158 0.46 6.75 -20.51
N ASP A 159 1.19 6.32 -19.49
CA ASP A 159 2.35 7.02 -18.95
C ASP A 159 3.41 7.15 -20.05
N LYS A 160 3.53 8.35 -20.63
CA LYS A 160 4.59 8.68 -21.58
C LYS A 160 5.83 9.10 -20.79
N SER A 161 6.61 8.13 -20.35
CA SER A 161 7.99 8.40 -19.94
C SER A 161 8.91 7.20 -20.16
N VAL A 162 9.13 6.82 -21.42
CA VAL A 162 10.44 6.29 -21.88
C VAL A 162 10.58 6.61 -23.37
N LYS A 163 11.48 7.53 -23.73
CA LYS A 163 12.36 7.45 -24.92
C LYS A 163 13.27 8.68 -24.99
N ALA A 164 14.53 8.47 -24.62
CA ALA A 164 15.73 9.00 -25.25
C ALA A 164 16.85 8.06 -24.78
N GLY A 165 17.50 7.24 -25.59
CA GLY A 165 17.76 7.34 -27.02
C GLY A 165 19.26 7.43 -27.18
N ASP A 166 19.96 6.30 -27.02
CA ASP A 166 21.36 6.16 -27.44
C ASP A 166 21.44 6.41 -28.94
N LYS A 167 22.21 7.42 -29.33
CA LYS A 167 22.76 7.57 -30.67
C LYS A 167 24.20 8.06 -30.57
N GLU A 168 25.06 7.07 -30.67
CA GLU A 168 26.44 7.16 -31.12
C GLU A 168 26.44 7.54 -32.61
N SER A 169 27.15 8.60 -32.99
CA SER A 169 27.61 8.80 -34.38
C SER A 169 28.72 9.85 -34.45
N ASP A 170 29.85 9.38 -34.96
CA ASP A 170 30.75 10.02 -35.93
C ASP A 170 31.52 11.29 -35.56
N ASN A 171 32.82 11.07 -35.30
CA ASN A 171 33.89 12.04 -35.48
C ASN A 171 34.05 12.44 -36.97
N PRO A 172 34.22 13.73 -37.30
CA PRO A 172 34.78 14.16 -38.57
C PRO A 172 36.32 14.33 -38.50
N PRO A 173 37.02 14.39 -39.66
CA PRO A 173 38.45 14.17 -39.77
C PRO A 173 39.32 15.40 -39.48
N VAL A 174 40.60 15.11 -39.25
CA VAL A 174 41.74 16.03 -39.13
C VAL A 174 41.93 16.89 -40.39
N SER A 175 42.19 18.20 -40.23
CA SER A 175 43.21 18.93 -41.03
C SER A 175 43.49 20.36 -40.50
N THR A 176 44.74 20.55 -40.07
CA THR A 176 45.70 21.65 -40.36
C THR A 176 45.46 23.13 -40.02
N SER A 177 46.60 23.71 -39.60
CA SER A 177 47.17 25.05 -39.86
C SER A 177 46.89 26.21 -38.90
N ASP A 178 47.99 26.56 -38.21
CA ASP A 178 48.63 27.88 -38.06
C ASP A 178 47.87 29.09 -37.49
N GLY A 179 48.50 29.66 -36.45
CA GLY A 179 48.20 30.95 -35.83
C GLY A 179 48.99 31.11 -34.53
#